data_AF-A0A350WPU5-F1
#
_entry.id   AF-A0A350WPU5-F1
#
_cell.length_a   1.000
_cell.length_b   1.000
_cell.length_c   1.000
_cell.angle_alpha   90.00
_cell.angle_beta   90.00
_cell.angle_gamma   90.00
#
_symmetry.space_group_name_H-M   'P 1'
#
loop_
_entity.id
_entity.type
_entity.pdbx_description
1 polymer ?
#
loop_
_entity_poly.entity_id
_entity_poly.type
_entity_poly.pdbx_seq_one_letter_code
_entity_poly.pdbx_strand_id
1 'polypeptide(L)'
;MSKYQSSVVKRTKTRNSEPHFAWRGIGCLMMIVIPIISIAAAVETINFGLENGWAIPFQLLGTPRYPDFFYRSSGLMLVLSPITAIKHFYAYAATSLIYMIFLGGIISVIYSIVYRLAGPSRENPLDVPRPNIRVKRYKR
;
A
#
# COMPACT_ATOMS: atom_id res chain seq x y z
N MET A 1 53.51 11.28 33.07
CA MET A 1 52.26 12.06 32.85
C MET A 1 51.70 11.73 31.47
N SER A 2 50.48 11.21 31.46
CA SER A 2 49.54 10.94 30.34
C SER A 2 50.07 10.94 28.89
N LYS A 3 50.31 9.74 28.34
CA LYS A 3 50.58 9.48 26.91
C LYS A 3 49.47 8.65 26.23
N TYR A 4 48.28 8.62 26.83
CA TYR A 4 47.11 7.95 26.26
C TYR A 4 45.99 8.97 26.09
N GLN A 5 46.12 9.81 25.05
CA GLN A 5 44.98 10.58 24.58
C GLN A 5 44.00 9.61 23.92
N SER A 6 42.79 9.66 24.43
CA SER A 6 41.63 8.88 24.03
C SER A 6 41.48 8.79 22.52
N SER A 7 41.33 7.56 22.03
CA SER A 7 40.72 7.29 20.74
C SER A 7 39.26 7.73 20.81
N VAL A 8 39.01 9.02 20.61
CA VAL A 8 37.65 9.54 20.41
C VAL A 8 37.15 8.91 19.12
N VAL A 9 36.33 7.88 19.25
CA VAL A 9 35.61 7.24 18.15
C VAL A 9 34.80 8.33 17.47
N LYS A 10 35.33 8.84 16.36
CA LYS A 10 34.68 9.83 15.54
C LYS A 10 33.46 9.15 14.93
N ARG A 11 32.26 9.41 15.46
CA ARG A 11 31.01 8.88 14.89
C ARG A 11 30.94 9.30 13.43
N THR A 12 31.15 8.35 12.52
CA THR A 12 30.95 8.55 11.09
C THR A 12 29.50 8.91 10.89
N LYS A 13 29.25 10.14 10.42
CA LYS A 13 27.91 10.59 10.03
C LYS A 13 27.49 9.73 8.84
N THR A 14 26.61 8.76 9.07
CA THR A 14 26.03 7.90 8.04
C THR A 14 25.46 8.80 6.94
N ARG A 15 25.87 8.57 5.69
CA ARG A 15 25.23 9.24 4.55
C ARG A 15 23.79 8.73 4.51
N ASN A 16 22.82 9.64 4.31
CA ASN A 16 21.41 9.28 4.24
C ASN A 16 21.22 8.25 3.11
N SER A 17 21.12 6.97 3.46
CA SER A 17 20.59 5.90 2.61
C SER A 17 19.05 5.98 2.56
N GLU A 18 18.52 7.20 2.67
CA GLU A 18 17.09 7.41 2.62
C GLU A 18 16.64 7.32 1.16
N PRO A 19 15.57 6.58 0.87
CA PRO A 19 14.94 6.60 -0.45
C PRO A 19 14.59 8.03 -0.84
N HIS A 20 14.77 8.36 -2.12
CA HIS A 20 14.45 9.69 -2.65
C HIS A 20 12.99 10.06 -2.33
N PHE A 21 12.71 11.32 -1.99
CA PHE A 21 11.44 11.77 -1.39
C PHE A 21 10.18 11.32 -2.16
N ALA A 22 10.25 11.32 -3.50
CA ALA A 22 9.18 10.84 -4.39
C ALA A 22 8.81 9.36 -4.17
N TRP A 23 9.77 8.50 -3.80
CA TRP A 23 9.55 7.07 -3.56
C TRP A 23 8.84 6.80 -2.24
N ARG A 24 8.84 7.75 -1.29
CA ARG A 24 8.10 7.63 -0.03
C ARG A 24 6.59 7.89 -0.20
N GLY A 25 6.20 8.64 -1.23
CA GLY A 25 4.80 9.04 -1.47
C GLY A 25 3.97 8.08 -2.33
N ILE A 26 4.63 7.24 -3.15
CA ILE A 26 3.93 6.38 -4.13
C ILE A 26 2.97 5.39 -3.45
N GLY A 27 3.34 4.88 -2.26
CA GLY A 27 2.49 3.95 -1.50
C GLY A 27 1.18 4.58 -1.02
N CYS A 28 1.21 5.87 -0.66
CA CYS A 28 0.02 6.61 -0.26
C CYS A 28 -0.95 6.78 -1.44
N LEU A 29 -0.42 7.11 -2.63
CA LEU A 29 -1.23 7.20 -3.83
C LEU A 29 -1.85 5.85 -4.19
N MET A 30 -1.06 4.77 -4.11
CA MET A 30 -1.55 3.40 -4.36
C MET A 30 -2.67 2.98 -3.40
N MET A 31 -2.64 3.44 -2.15
CA MET A 31 -3.68 3.17 -1.15
C MET A 31 -5.05 3.73 -1.55
N ILE A 32 -5.08 4.79 -2.37
CA ILE A 32 -6.34 5.39 -2.88
C ILE A 32 -6.71 4.80 -4.23
N VAL A 33 -5.74 4.65 -5.14
CA VAL A 33 -6.00 4.21 -6.51
C VAL A 33 -6.45 2.75 -6.56
N ILE A 34 -5.83 1.86 -5.77
CA ILE A 34 -6.14 0.42 -5.81
C ILE A 34 -7.59 0.14 -5.40
N PRO A 35 -8.13 0.67 -4.27
CA PRO A 35 -9.52 0.45 -3.91
C PRO A 35 -10.51 0.94 -4.97
N ILE A 36 -10.26 2.11 -5.57
CA ILE A 36 -11.15 2.68 -6.59
C ILE A 36 -11.25 1.76 -7.80
N ILE A 37 -10.10 1.32 -8.33
CA ILE A 37 -10.05 0.40 -9.48
C ILE A 37 -10.68 -0.96 -9.12
N SER A 38 -10.42 -1.45 -7.92
CA SER A 38 -10.92 -2.75 -7.46
C SER A 38 -12.45 -2.78 -7.33
N ILE A 39 -13.05 -1.69 -6.84
CA ILE A 39 -14.51 -1.55 -6.77
C ILE A 39 -15.12 -1.50 -8.18
N ALA A 40 -14.55 -0.70 -9.09
CA ALA A 40 -15.03 -0.61 -10.47
C ALA A 40 -14.96 -1.96 -11.18
N ALA A 41 -13.83 -2.67 -11.07
CA ALA A 41 -13.65 -4.00 -11.65
C ALA A 41 -14.65 -5.01 -11.09
N ALA A 42 -14.92 -4.96 -9.78
CA ALA A 42 -15.87 -5.86 -9.14
C ALA A 42 -17.31 -5.67 -9.62
N VAL A 43 -17.74 -4.42 -9.80
CA VAL A 43 -19.09 -4.11 -10.31
C VAL A 43 -19.27 -4.66 -11.72
N GLU A 44 -18.33 -4.37 -12.62
CA GLU A 44 -18.37 -4.87 -14.01
C GLU A 44 -18.35 -6.40 -14.07
N THR A 45 -17.49 -7.04 -13.28
CA THR A 45 -17.35 -8.50 -13.30
C THR A 45 -18.61 -9.21 -12.82
N ILE A 46 -19.26 -8.69 -11.77
CA ILE A 46 -20.51 -9.28 -11.26
C ILE A 46 -21.67 -9.03 -12.22
N ASN A 47 -21.78 -7.84 -12.81
CA ASN A 47 -22.81 -7.55 -13.80
C ASN A 47 -22.67 -8.47 -15.01
N PHE A 48 -21.45 -8.58 -15.56
CA PHE A 48 -21.14 -9.48 -16.66
C PHE A 48 -21.42 -10.94 -16.29
N GLY A 49 -21.07 -11.36 -15.07
CA GLY A 49 -21.33 -12.71 -14.59
C GLY A 49 -22.83 -13.02 -14.50
N LEU A 50 -23.63 -12.07 -14.03
CA LEU A 50 -25.09 -12.22 -13.94
C LEU A 50 -25.74 -12.28 -15.33
N GLU A 51 -25.29 -11.46 -16.28
CA GLU A 51 -25.77 -11.48 -17.67
C GLU A 51 -25.45 -12.80 -18.39
N ASN A 52 -24.29 -13.41 -18.09
CA ASN A 52 -23.87 -14.68 -18.66
C ASN A 52 -24.31 -15.91 -17.84
N GLY A 53 -25.12 -15.73 -16.80
CA GLY A 53 -25.65 -16.83 -15.99
C GLY A 53 -24.60 -17.57 -15.14
N TRP A 54 -23.54 -16.88 -14.71
CA TRP A 54 -22.54 -17.47 -13.81
C TRP A 54 -23.17 -17.86 -12.47
N ALA A 55 -22.78 -19.02 -11.96
CA ALA A 55 -23.24 -19.54 -10.67
C ALA A 55 -22.61 -18.75 -9.51
N ILE A 56 -23.20 -17.61 -9.18
CA ILE A 56 -22.83 -16.81 -8.00
C ILE A 56 -23.63 -17.35 -6.80
N PRO A 57 -22.99 -17.63 -5.65
CA PRO A 57 -23.71 -18.13 -4.48
C PRO A 57 -24.81 -17.17 -4.04
N PHE A 58 -26.00 -17.69 -3.77
CA PHE A 58 -27.17 -16.89 -3.40
C PHE A 58 -26.94 -16.03 -2.15
N GLN A 59 -26.03 -16.44 -1.27
CA GLN A 59 -25.66 -15.70 -0.06
C GLN A 59 -25.01 -14.35 -0.36
N LEU A 60 -24.37 -14.19 -1.53
CA LEU A 60 -23.77 -12.93 -1.97
C LEU A 60 -24.76 -12.05 -2.76
N LEU A 61 -25.88 -12.63 -3.18
CA LEU A 61 -26.91 -11.95 -3.94
C LEU A 61 -27.98 -11.38 -3.00
N GLY A 62 -28.57 -10.25 -3.38
CA GLY A 62 -29.61 -9.58 -2.60
C GLY A 62 -29.13 -8.30 -1.91
N THR A 63 -29.94 -7.81 -0.98
CA THR A 63 -29.69 -6.55 -0.24
C THR A 63 -29.07 -6.83 1.13
N PRO A 64 -28.21 -5.93 1.63
CA PRO A 64 -27.60 -6.11 2.94
C PRO A 64 -28.66 -5.97 4.04
N ARG A 65 -28.74 -6.97 4.92
CA ARG A 65 -29.59 -6.95 6.12
C ARG A 65 -28.76 -6.56 7.33
N TYR A 66 -29.24 -5.57 8.07
CA TYR A 66 -28.58 -5.11 9.29
C TYR A 66 -29.24 -5.76 10.52
N PRO A 67 -28.51 -5.88 11.64
CA PRO A 67 -29.09 -6.34 12.89
C PRO A 67 -30.06 -5.31 13.50
N ASP A 68 -31.05 -5.79 14.26
CA ASP A 68 -32.22 -5.02 14.71
C ASP A 68 -31.91 -3.72 15.46
N PHE A 69 -30.74 -3.63 16.11
CA PHE A 69 -30.34 -2.43 16.82
C PHE A 69 -30.07 -1.23 15.89
N PHE A 70 -29.64 -1.46 14.64
CA PHE A 70 -29.42 -0.37 13.67
C PHE A 70 -30.72 0.32 13.27
N TYR A 71 -31.82 -0.45 13.17
CA TYR A 71 -33.13 0.09 12.82
C TYR A 71 -33.76 0.91 13.95
N ARG A 72 -33.30 0.75 15.20
CA ARG A 72 -33.78 1.54 16.35
C ARG A 72 -33.21 2.96 16.37
N SER A 73 -32.01 3.15 15.82
CA SER A 73 -31.36 4.46 15.75
C SER A 73 -31.72 5.20 14.47
N SER A 74 -32.63 6.17 14.55
CA SER A 74 -33.07 6.98 13.40
C SER A 74 -31.93 7.73 12.71
N GLY A 75 -30.89 8.13 13.45
CA GLY A 75 -29.72 8.84 12.90
C GLY A 75 -28.82 7.98 12.02
N LEU A 76 -28.53 6.72 12.41
CA LEU A 76 -27.72 5.82 11.59
C LEU A 76 -28.45 5.39 10.32
N MET A 77 -29.77 5.20 10.40
CA MET A 77 -30.55 4.79 9.24
C MET A 77 -30.50 5.83 8.10
N LEU A 78 -30.42 7.13 8.42
CA LEU A 78 -30.27 8.19 7.42
C LEU A 78 -28.98 8.03 6.60
N VAL A 79 -27.87 7.68 7.25
CA VAL A 79 -26.55 7.53 6.62
C VAL A 79 -26.41 6.18 5.90
N LEU A 80 -27.00 5.12 6.45
CA LEU A 80 -26.89 3.76 5.89
C LEU A 80 -27.95 3.44 4.81
N SER A 81 -29.04 4.20 4.75
CA SER A 81 -30.08 4.15 3.71
C SER A 81 -29.56 3.95 2.27
N PRO A 82 -28.60 4.76 1.77
CA PRO A 82 -28.10 4.58 0.40
C PRO A 82 -27.38 3.25 0.20
N ILE A 83 -26.75 2.71 1.25
CA ILE A 83 -26.01 1.45 1.19
C ILE A 83 -26.98 0.26 1.19
N THR A 84 -28.11 0.36 1.91
CA THR A 84 -29.11 -0.71 2.00
C THR A 84 -29.83 -0.95 0.67
N ALA A 85 -29.92 0.09 -0.16
CA ALA A 85 -30.60 0.04 -1.47
C ALA A 85 -29.76 -0.64 -2.58
N ILE A 86 -28.45 -0.83 -2.37
CA ILE A 86 -27.56 -1.39 -3.38
C ILE A 86 -27.81 -2.90 -3.49
N LYS A 87 -28.28 -3.34 -4.66
CA LYS A 87 -28.44 -4.77 -4.98
C LYS A 87 -27.05 -5.42 -5.11
N HIS A 88 -26.91 -6.65 -4.61
CA HIS A 88 -25.69 -7.46 -4.71
C HIS A 88 -24.46 -6.83 -4.02
N PHE A 89 -24.68 -6.03 -2.97
CA PHE A 89 -23.61 -5.36 -2.23
C PHE A 89 -22.51 -6.33 -1.76
N TYR A 90 -22.90 -7.48 -1.21
CA TYR A 90 -21.93 -8.48 -0.74
C TYR A 90 -21.10 -9.08 -1.88
N ALA A 91 -21.69 -9.31 -3.06
CA ALA A 91 -20.97 -9.77 -4.24
C ALA A 91 -19.91 -8.76 -4.68
N TYR A 92 -20.26 -7.47 -4.77
CA TYR A 92 -19.31 -6.42 -5.12
C TYR A 92 -18.21 -6.27 -4.05
N ALA A 93 -18.57 -6.32 -2.77
CA ALA A 93 -17.62 -6.19 -1.67
C ALA A 93 -16.61 -7.35 -1.64
N ALA A 94 -17.08 -8.60 -1.73
CA ALA A 94 -16.20 -9.76 -1.76
C ALA A 94 -15.27 -9.75 -2.97
N THR A 95 -15.82 -9.48 -4.16
CA THR A 95 -15.06 -9.47 -5.42
C THR A 95 -14.05 -8.33 -5.46
N SER A 96 -14.41 -7.14 -4.97
CA SER A 96 -13.48 -6.00 -4.88
C SER A 96 -12.34 -6.27 -3.91
N LEU A 97 -12.58 -6.99 -2.81
CA LEU A 97 -11.54 -7.41 -1.89
C LEU A 97 -10.56 -8.38 -2.58
N ILE A 98 -11.07 -9.34 -3.35
CA ILE A 98 -10.25 -10.24 -4.17
C ILE A 98 -9.38 -9.44 -5.16
N TYR A 99 -9.97 -8.50 -5.90
CA TYR A 99 -9.20 -7.64 -6.81
C TYR A 99 -8.18 -6.77 -6.10
N MET A 100 -8.51 -6.23 -4.92
CA MET A 100 -7.59 -5.42 -4.12
C MET A 100 -6.36 -6.22 -3.69
N ILE A 101 -6.56 -7.46 -3.23
CA ILE A 101 -5.46 -8.37 -2.87
C ILE A 101 -4.64 -8.72 -4.12
N PHE A 102 -5.31 -9.03 -5.23
CA PHE A 102 -4.64 -9.42 -6.47
C PHE A 102 -3.80 -8.28 -7.07
N LEU A 103 -4.42 -7.12 -7.31
CA LEU A 103 -3.76 -5.94 -7.86
C LEU A 103 -2.70 -5.39 -6.90
N GLY A 104 -3.02 -5.31 -5.60
CA GLY A 104 -2.07 -4.91 -4.57
C GLY A 104 -0.86 -5.84 -4.49
N GLY A 105 -1.08 -7.15 -4.61
CA GLY A 105 -0.03 -8.16 -4.67
C GLY A 105 0.89 -7.98 -5.88
N ILE A 106 0.31 -7.83 -7.08
CA ILE A 106 1.08 -7.60 -8.31
C ILE A 106 1.91 -6.31 -8.20
N ILE A 107 1.30 -5.22 -7.77
CA ILE A 107 1.98 -3.93 -7.60
C ILE A 107 3.11 -4.04 -6.56
N SER A 108 2.89 -4.77 -5.46
CA SER A 108 3.92 -5.01 -4.44
C SER A 108 5.14 -5.74 -5.01
N VAL A 109 4.92 -6.77 -5.83
CA VAL A 109 6.00 -7.50 -6.50
C VAL A 109 6.76 -6.58 -7.46
N ILE A 110 6.05 -5.84 -8.31
CA ILE A 110 6.66 -4.88 -9.25
C ILE A 110 7.48 -3.84 -8.47
N TYR A 111 6.91 -3.27 -7.40
CA TYR A 111 7.58 -2.30 -6.56
C TYR A 111 8.87 -2.86 -5.96
N SER A 112 8.85 -4.11 -5.47
CA SER A 112 10.04 -4.76 -4.91
C SER A 112 11.16 -4.93 -5.94
N ILE A 113 10.83 -5.29 -7.18
CA ILE A 113 11.80 -5.43 -8.27
C ILE A 113 12.40 -4.07 -8.61
N VAL A 114 11.55 -3.06 -8.78
CA VAL A 114 11.99 -1.69 -9.09
C VAL A 114 12.87 -1.14 -7.97
N TYR A 115 12.50 -1.36 -6.72
CA TYR A 115 13.29 -0.92 -5.57
C TYR A 115 14.65 -1.63 -5.50
N ARG A 116 14.72 -2.90 -5.89
CA ARG A 116 15.98 -3.64 -5.98
C ARG A 116 16.89 -3.10 -7.08
N LEU A 117 16.33 -2.60 -8.19
CA LEU A 117 17.10 -2.05 -9.31
C LEU A 117 17.54 -0.59 -9.09
N ALA A 118 16.67 0.24 -8.51
CA ALA A 118 16.92 1.66 -8.30
C ALA A 118 17.47 2.01 -6.91
N GLY A 119 17.46 1.05 -5.98
CA GLY A 119 17.94 1.23 -4.62
C GLY A 119 19.45 1.37 -4.52
N PRO A 120 19.98 2.10 -3.52
CA PRO A 120 21.41 2.16 -3.26
C PRO A 120 21.97 0.76 -2.98
N SER A 121 23.22 0.52 -3.36
CA SER A 121 23.91 -0.74 -3.08
C SER A 121 23.83 -1.07 -1.59
N ARG A 122 23.38 -2.29 -1.25
CA ARG A 122 23.26 -2.75 0.12
C ARG A 122 24.64 -2.75 0.78
N GLU A 123 24.86 -1.87 1.77
CA GLU A 123 26.11 -1.85 2.55
C GLU A 123 26.20 -3.16 3.35
N ASN A 124 27.26 -3.93 3.13
CA ASN A 124 27.49 -5.20 3.83
C ASN A 124 27.99 -4.90 5.26
N PRO A 125 27.75 -5.74 6.28
CA PRO A 125 28.22 -5.47 7.66
C PRO A 125 29.74 -5.37 7.78
N LEU A 126 30.45 -5.96 6.81
CA LEU A 126 31.90 -5.94 6.70
C LEU A 126 32.42 -4.78 5.84
N ASP A 127 31.52 -4.01 5.20
CA ASP A 127 31.88 -2.91 4.33
C ASP A 127 32.15 -1.66 5.17
N VAL A 128 33.31 -1.06 4.97
CA VAL A 128 33.70 0.15 5.71
C VAL A 128 32.83 1.31 5.23
N PRO A 129 32.19 2.08 6.13
CA PRO A 129 31.36 3.19 5.70
C PRO A 129 32.19 4.16 4.85
N ARG A 130 31.71 4.43 3.63
CA ARG A 130 32.48 5.21 2.64
C ARG A 130 32.87 6.58 3.26
N PRO A 131 34.17 6.94 3.29
CA PRO A 131 34.61 8.15 3.94
C PRO A 131 34.04 9.38 3.21
N ASN A 132 33.40 10.28 3.96
CA ASN A 132 32.84 11.53 3.42
C ASN A 132 33.95 12.57 3.25
N ILE A 133 34.80 12.38 2.24
CA ILE A 133 35.93 13.28 1.97
C ILE A 133 35.46 14.40 1.04
N ARG A 134 35.28 15.61 1.59
CA ARG A 134 35.20 16.83 0.77
C ARG A 134 36.62 17.25 0.39
N VAL A 135 37.15 16.69 -0.69
CA VAL A 135 38.43 17.15 -1.25
C VAL A 135 38.24 18.51 -1.92
N LYS A 136 39.03 19.51 -1.49
CA LYS A 136 39.17 20.76 -2.24
C LYS A 136 39.91 20.45 -3.55
N ARG A 137 39.39 20.92 -4.68
CA ARG A 137 40.06 20.79 -5.98
C ARG A 137 41.43 21.44 -5.90
N TYR A 138 42.49 20.68 -6.16
CA TYR A 138 43.83 21.23 -6.32
C TYR A 138 43.85 22.12 -7.57
N LYS A 139 44.17 23.41 -7.40
CA LYS A 139 44.36 24.34 -8.52
C LYS A 139 45.87 24.38 -8.77
N ARG A 140 46.29 23.91 -9.95
CA ARG A 140 47.69 23.89 -10.38
C ARG A 140 48.11 25.26 -10.89
#